data_AF-A0A1D7XH91-F1
#
_entry.id   AF-A0A1D7XH91-F1
#
_cell.length_a   1.000
_cell.length_b   1.000
_cell.length_c   1.000
_cell.angle_alpha   90.00
_cell.angle_beta   90.00
_cell.angle_gamma   90.00
#
_symmetry.space_group_name_H-M   'P 1'
#
loop_
_entity.id
_entity.type
_entity.pdbx_description
1 polymer ?
#
loop_
_entity_poly.entity_id
_entity_poly.type
_entity_poly.pdbx_seq_one_letter_code
_entity_poly.pdbx_strand_id
1 'polypeptide(L)' 'MDKFFTQKTCDRCGGSLGNGRIMSMFNTECICMDCYKKEKQDKDYEKAVKADHEEIKKGNYNYKGIRGK' A
#
# COMPACT_ATOMS: atom_id res chain seq x y z
N MET A 1 -13.66 1.04 14.12
CA MET A 1 -13.53 0.24 12.89
C MET A 1 -12.49 0.90 12.02
N ASP A 2 -11.45 0.17 11.62
CA ASP A 2 -10.40 0.73 10.77
C ASP A 2 -10.96 1.10 9.39
N LYS A 3 -10.58 2.26 8.86
CA LYS A 3 -11.02 2.77 7.55
C LYS A 3 -10.73 1.75 6.46
N PHE A 4 -9.64 1.00 6.57
CA PHE A 4 -9.27 -0.04 5.63
C PHE A 4 -10.37 -1.09 5.44
N PHE A 5 -11.06 -1.48 6.53
CA PHE A 5 -12.09 -2.52 6.45
C PHE A 5 -13.45 -2.02 5.95
N THR A 6 -13.76 -0.74 6.13
CA THR A 6 -15.05 -0.13 5.77
C THR A 6 -15.02 0.60 4.44
N GLN A 7 -13.84 0.98 3.96
CA GLN A 7 -13.65 1.71 2.72
C GLN A 7 -14.04 0.86 1.50
N LYS A 8 -14.86 1.45 0.63
CA LYS A 8 -15.40 0.82 -0.58
C LYS A 8 -14.75 1.33 -1.87
N THR A 9 -13.98 2.42 -1.79
CA THR A 9 -13.39 3.11 -2.94
C THR A 9 -11.89 3.27 -2.76
N CYS A 10 -11.13 3.20 -3.86
CA CYS A 10 -9.68 3.35 -3.87
C CYS A 10 -9.29 4.81 -3.57
N ASP A 11 -8.32 5.04 -2.68
CA ASP A 11 -7.86 6.40 -2.33
C ASP A 11 -7.21 7.12 -3.52
N ARG A 12 -6.69 6.39 -4.52
CA ARG A 12 -5.99 6.98 -5.68
C ARG A 12 -6.88 7.25 -6.88
N CYS A 13 -7.66 6.25 -7.29
CA CYS A 13 -8.47 6.35 -8.50
C CYS A 13 -9.97 6.53 -8.23
N GLY A 14 -10.41 6.43 -6.97
CA GLY A 14 -11.83 6.44 -6.61
C GLY A 14 -12.61 5.18 -7.03
N GLY A 15 -11.97 4.22 -7.72
CA GLY A 15 -12.61 3.00 -8.20
C GLY A 15 -13.04 2.06 -7.08
N SER A 16 -13.94 1.10 -7.38
CA SER A 16 -14.45 0.14 -6.40
C SER A 16 -13.36 -0.78 -5.85
N LEU A 17 -13.38 -0.98 -4.53
CA LEU A 17 -12.54 -1.96 -3.82
C LEU A 17 -13.22 -3.34 -3.68
N GLY A 18 -14.41 -3.52 -4.27
CA GLY A 18 -15.19 -4.77 -4.15
C GLY A 18 -14.48 -6.00 -4.73
N ASN A 19 -13.60 -5.83 -5.72
CA ASN A 19 -12.83 -6.91 -6.34
C ASN A 19 -11.50 -7.21 -5.64
N GLY A 20 -11.22 -6.53 -4.54
CA GLY A 20 -9.95 -6.65 -3.81
C GLY A 20 -9.36 -5.29 -3.48
N ARG A 21 -8.79 -5.21 -2.28
CA ARG A 21 -8.09 -4.04 -1.76
C ARG A 21 -6.77 -4.45 -1.13
N ILE A 22 -5.78 -3.59 -1.24
CA ILE A 22 -4.48 -3.77 -0.62
C ILE A 22 -4.00 -2.42 -0.10
N MET A 23 -3.12 -2.44 0.89
CA MET A 23 -2.39 -1.24 1.31
C MET A 23 -1.24 -1.00 0.33
N SER A 24 -1.01 0.25 -0.03
CA SER A 24 0.13 0.61 -0.88
C SER A 24 1.45 0.15 -0.26
N MET A 25 2.41 -0.24 -1.10
CA MET A 25 3.77 -0.55 -0.62
C MET A 25 4.57 0.73 -0.31
N PHE A 26 4.13 1.86 -0.85
CA PHE A 26 4.83 3.14 -0.69
C PHE A 26 4.32 3.95 0.50
N ASN A 27 3.06 3.77 0.89
CA ASN A 27 2.39 4.53 1.94
C ASN A 27 1.24 3.71 2.58
N THR A 28 0.46 4.30 3.47
CA THR A 28 -0.67 3.62 4.13
C THR A 28 -2.01 3.76 3.39
N GLU A 29 -2.02 4.14 2.11
CA GLU A 29 -3.27 4.31 1.34
C GLU A 29 -3.91 2.96 1.00
N CYS A 30 -5.24 2.91 0.98
CA CYS A 30 -5.99 1.74 0.55
C CYS A 30 -6.30 1.84 -0.95
N ILE A 31 -5.71 0.93 -1.72
CA ILE A 31 -5.76 0.96 -3.18
C ILE A 31 -6.40 -0.30 -3.75
N CYS A 32 -6.98 -0.17 -4.95
CA CYS A 32 -7.49 -1.31 -5.71
C CYS A 32 -6.34 -2.11 -6.35
N MET A 33 -6.64 -3.35 -6.75
CA MET A 33 -5.67 -4.23 -7.41
C MET A 33 -5.07 -3.63 -8.69
N ASP A 34 -5.81 -2.79 -9.42
CA ASP A 34 -5.29 -2.15 -10.63
C ASP A 34 -4.29 -1.04 -10.32
N CYS A 35 -4.53 -0.27 -9.25
CA CYS A 35 -3.55 0.70 -8.76
C CYS A 35 -2.29 0.00 -8.26
N TYR A 36 -2.44 -1.12 -7.55
CA TYR A 36 -1.31 -1.95 -7.11
C TYR A 36 -0.47 -2.48 -8.30
N LYS A 37 -1.10 -2.94 -9.37
CA LYS A 37 -0.38 -3.37 -10.59
C LYS A 37 0.42 -2.22 -11.22
N LYS A 38 -0.06 -0.99 -11.13
CA LYS A 38 0.68 0.21 -11.57
C LYS A 38 1.83 0.51 -10.62
N GLU A 39 1.62 0.39 -9.30
CA GLU A 39 2.70 0.53 -8.32
C GLU A 39 3.84 -0.44 -8.55
N LYS A 40 3.53 -1.70 -8.88
CA LYS A 40 4.54 -2.72 -9.15
C LYS A 40 5.44 -2.39 -10.34
N GLN A 41 5.00 -1.50 -11.23
CA GLN A 41 5.78 -1.02 -12.38
C GLN A 41 6.61 0.23 -12.04
N ASP A 42 6.43 0.82 -10.85
CA ASP A 42 7.24 1.95 -10.41
C ASP A 42 8.68 1.47 -10.14
N LYS A 43 9.65 2.23 -10.64
CA LYS A 43 11.09 1.95 -10.48
C LYS A 43 11.52 1.78 -9.01
N ASP A 44 10.81 2.44 -8.09
CA ASP A 44 11.11 2.41 -6.67
C ASP A 44 10.36 1.30 -5.93
N TYR A 45 9.55 0.48 -6.61
CA TYR A 45 8.74 -0.56 -5.96
C TYR A 45 9.61 -1.58 -5.23
N GLU A 46 10.68 -2.06 -5.86
CA GLU A 46 11.62 -2.98 -5.20
C GLU A 46 12.30 -2.34 -3.99
N LYS A 47 12.57 -1.02 -4.06
CA LYS A 47 13.14 -0.28 -2.94
C LYS A 47 12.15 -0.19 -1.77
N ALA A 48 10.87 0.02 -2.07
CA ALA A 48 9.82 0.04 -1.06
C ALA A 48 9.68 -1.32 -0.36
N VAL A 49 9.67 -2.43 -1.12
CA VAL A 49 9.64 -3.80 -0.57
C VAL A 49 10.86 -4.08 0.31
N LYS A 50 12.05 -3.69 -0.13
CA LYS A 50 13.28 -3.88 0.66
C LYS A 50 13.23 -3.10 1.98
N ALA A 51 12.81 -1.84 1.93
CA ALA A 51 12.68 -1.02 3.13
C ALA A 51 11.66 -1.61 4.12
N ASP A 52 10.52 -2.09 3.63
CA ASP A 52 9.51 -2.74 4.47
C ASP A 52 10.05 -4.02 5.13
N HIS A 53 10.73 -4.88 4.36
CA HIS A 53 11.38 -6.07 4.91
C HIS A 53 12.48 -5.75 5.92
N GLU A 54 13.25 -4.67 5.73
CA GLU A 54 14.26 -4.24 6.69
C GLU A 54 13.64 -3.76 8.00
N GLU A 55 12.55 -3.01 7.93
CA GLU A 55 11.82 -2.54 9.12
C GLU A 55 11.17 -3.70 9.87
N ILE A 56 10.55 -4.65 9.17
CA ILE A 56 10.03 -5.90 9.76
C ILE A 56 11.15 -6.67 10.48
N LYS A 57 12.35 -6.78 9.89
CA LYS A 57 13.50 -7.43 10.53
C LYS A 57 13.96 -6.71 11.80
N LYS A 58 13.81 -5.38 11.89
CA LYS A 58 14.06 -4.60 13.10
C LYS A 58 12.94 -4.71 14.14
N GLY A 59 11.84 -5.38 13.81
CA GLY A 59 10.64 -5.50 14.64
C GLY A 59 9.66 -4.34 14.47
N ASN A 60 9.83 -3.49 13.46
CA ASN A 60 8.91 -2.41 13.13
C ASN A 60 7.88 -2.85 12.09
N TYR A 61 6.75 -3.35 12.57
CA TYR A 61 5.61 -3.77 11.75
C TYR A 61 4.66 -2.62 11.37
N ASN A 62 4.93 -1.39 11.86
CA ASN A 62 4.12 -0.20 11.58
C ASN A 62 4.86 0.76 10.63
N TYR A 63 5.72 0.22 9.77
CA TYR A 63 6.42 1.03 8.79
C TYR A 63 5.42 1.64 7.82
N LYS A 64 5.47 2.97 7.68
CA LYS A 64 4.54 3.70 6.82
C LYS A 64 4.89 3.64 5.34
N GLY A 65 5.97 2.94 4.95
CA GLY A 65 6.45 2.91 3.58
C GLY A 65 7.39 4.08 3.24
N ILE A 66 8.12 3.94 2.13
CA ILE A 66 9.19 4.90 1.74
C ILE A 66 8.66 6.28 1.29
N ARG A 67 7.37 6.40 0.97
CA ARG A 67 6.68 7.66 0.64
C ARG A 67 5.59 7.99 1.66
N GLY A 68 5.49 7.23 2.76
CA GLY A 68 4.59 7.51 3.87
C GLY A 68 5.14 8.63 4.75
N LYS A 69 4.35 9.68 4.99
CA LYS A 69 4.67 10.74 5.95
C LYS A 69 4.20 10.38 7.36
#